data_AF-A0A8T7E4M3-F1
#
_entry.id   AF-A0A8T7E4M3-F1
#
_cell.length_a   1.000
_cell.length_b   1.000
_cell.length_c   1.000
_cell.angle_alpha   90.00
_cell.angle_beta   90.00
_cell.angle_gamma   90.00
#
_symmetry.space_group_name_H-M   'P 1'
#
loop_
_entity.id
_entity.type
_entity.pdbx_description
1 polymer ?
#
loop_
_entity_poly.entity_id
_entity_poly.type
_entity_poly.pdbx_seq_one_letter_code
_entity_poly.pdbx_strand_id
1 'polypeptide(L)'
;MNNPTDPRARPVRSFVRRDSRITPAQEAALAAHWPQYGVDDLAMLAEPERLFGRRAPLLVEIGCGNGACLAALAAAHPAWNCLG
;
A
#
# COMPACT_ATOMS: atom_id res chain seq x y z
N MET A 1 -3.25 -23.54 37.95
CA MET A 1 -3.47 -24.49 36.83
C MET A 1 -4.64 -23.95 36.03
N ASN A 2 -4.40 -23.40 34.84
CA ASN A 2 -5.48 -22.84 34.03
C ASN A 2 -6.25 -23.98 33.36
N ASN A 3 -7.53 -24.10 33.69
CA ASN A 3 -8.42 -25.13 33.18
C ASN A 3 -8.85 -24.76 31.74
N PRO A 4 -8.53 -25.57 30.71
CA PRO A 4 -8.80 -25.23 29.30
C PRO A 4 -10.30 -25.20 28.93
N THR A 5 -11.20 -25.51 29.86
CA THR A 5 -12.65 -25.58 29.64
C THR A 5 -13.44 -24.42 30.24
N ASP A 6 -12.80 -23.35 30.73
CA ASP A 6 -13.54 -22.15 31.18
C ASP A 6 -14.17 -21.44 29.95
N PRO A 7 -15.51 -21.36 29.83
CA PRO A 7 -16.17 -20.69 28.71
C PRO A 7 -15.88 -19.17 28.63
N ARG A 8 -15.24 -18.58 29.65
CA ARG A 8 -14.76 -17.19 29.67
C ARG A 8 -13.30 -17.04 29.23
N ALA A 9 -12.56 -18.14 29.10
CA ALA A 9 -11.19 -18.11 28.61
C ALA A 9 -11.20 -17.96 27.08
N ARG A 10 -11.03 -16.72 26.60
CA ARG A 10 -10.92 -16.46 25.17
C ARG A 10 -9.71 -17.25 24.63
N PRO A 11 -9.89 -18.19 23.67
CA PRO A 11 -8.77 -18.99 23.19
C PRO A 11 -7.70 -18.09 22.60
N VAL A 12 -6.45 -18.29 23.04
CA VAL A 12 -5.29 -17.61 22.48
C VAL A 12 -5.18 -18.03 21.02
N ARG A 13 -5.28 -17.06 20.11
CA ARG A 13 -5.12 -17.30 18.68
C ARG A 13 -3.68 -17.00 18.29
N SER A 14 -3.01 -17.96 17.65
CA SER A 14 -1.69 -17.77 17.02
C SER A 14 -1.77 -17.03 15.68
N PHE A 15 -2.99 -16.75 15.20
CA PHE A 15 -3.24 -16.03 13.97
C PHE A 15 -4.37 -15.01 14.14
N VAL A 16 -4.29 -13.92 13.41
CA VAL A 16 -5.37 -12.94 13.25
C VAL A 16 -5.81 -12.95 11.80
N ARG A 17 -7.11 -12.89 11.55
CA ARG A 17 -7.60 -12.61 10.19
C ARG A 17 -7.27 -11.15 9.91
N ARG A 18 -6.42 -10.89 8.90
CA ARG A 18 -6.29 -9.55 8.31
C ARG A 18 -7.56 -9.32 7.51
N ASP A 19 -8.55 -8.76 8.18
CA ASP A 19 -9.66 -8.13 7.48
C ASP A 19 -9.06 -6.90 6.79
N SER A 20 -9.16 -6.82 5.46
CA SER A 20 -8.63 -5.69 4.66
C SER A 20 -9.47 -4.44 4.84
N ARG A 21 -9.88 -4.14 6.08
CA ARG A 21 -10.68 -2.96 6.39
C ARG A 21 -9.77 -1.76 6.37
N ILE A 22 -9.98 -0.93 5.37
CA ILE A 22 -9.46 0.43 5.35
C ILE A 22 -9.94 1.14 6.62
N THR A 23 -9.01 1.78 7.32
CA THR A 23 -9.36 2.64 8.45
C THR A 23 -9.93 3.97 7.93
N PRO A 24 -10.77 4.68 8.71
CA PRO A 24 -11.28 5.99 8.29
C PRO A 24 -10.17 6.99 7.94
N ALA A 25 -9.04 6.93 8.64
CA ALA A 25 -7.88 7.78 8.34
C ALA A 25 -7.24 7.44 6.99
N GLN A 26 -7.14 6.16 6.64
CA GLN A 26 -6.64 5.72 5.33
C GLN A 26 -7.61 6.09 4.21
N GLU A 27 -8.92 5.96 4.43
CA GLU A 27 -9.93 6.35 3.46
C GLU A 27 -9.88 7.85 3.18
N ALA A 28 -9.79 8.67 4.23
CA ALA A 28 -9.62 10.12 4.09
C ALA A 28 -8.31 10.48 3.37
N ALA A 29 -7.22 9.78 3.68
CA ALA A 29 -5.94 10.00 3.00
C ALA A 29 -6.01 9.64 1.51
N LEU A 30 -6.62 8.51 1.16
CA LEU A 30 -6.84 8.15 -0.24
C LEU A 30 -7.70 9.21 -0.92
N ALA A 31 -8.84 9.59 -0.36
CA ALA A 31 -9.71 10.60 -0.96
C ALA A 31 -8.99 11.95 -1.20
N ALA A 32 -8.15 12.38 -0.26
CA ALA A 32 -7.42 13.64 -0.37
C ALA A 32 -6.26 13.59 -1.40
N HIS A 33 -5.59 12.45 -1.53
CA HIS A 33 -4.33 12.33 -2.28
C HIS A 33 -4.47 11.60 -3.61
N TRP A 34 -5.53 10.82 -3.82
CA TRP A 34 -5.79 10.09 -5.07
C TRP A 34 -5.83 11.00 -6.31
N PRO A 35 -6.42 12.21 -6.27
CA PRO A 35 -6.43 13.08 -7.46
C PRO A 35 -5.02 13.46 -7.97
N GLN A 36 -4.01 13.44 -7.10
CA GLN A 36 -2.64 13.80 -7.45
C GLN A 36 -1.77 12.58 -7.75
N TYR A 37 -1.92 11.50 -6.98
CA TYR A 37 -1.01 10.36 -7.04
C TYR A 37 -1.66 9.08 -7.59
N GLY A 38 -2.99 9.02 -7.63
CA GLY A 38 -3.76 7.89 -8.12
C GLY A 38 -3.68 7.75 -9.64
N VAL A 39 -3.81 6.51 -10.11
CA VAL A 39 -3.83 6.17 -11.53
C VAL A 39 -5.08 5.35 -11.80
N ASP A 40 -6.10 5.99 -12.37
CA ASP A 40 -7.36 5.31 -12.72
C ASP A 40 -7.26 4.59 -14.08
N ASP A 41 -6.52 5.16 -15.02
CA ASP A 41 -6.33 4.61 -16.36
C ASP A 41 -5.00 3.85 -16.48
N LEU A 42 -5.09 2.53 -16.37
CA LEU A 42 -3.93 1.64 -16.53
C LEU A 42 -3.33 1.68 -17.95
N ALA A 43 -4.06 2.16 -18.96
CA ALA A 43 -3.49 2.35 -20.30
C ALA A 43 -2.35 3.37 -20.30
N MET A 44 -2.31 4.29 -19.33
CA MET A 44 -1.19 5.22 -19.15
C MET A 44 0.12 4.52 -18.79
N LEU A 45 0.09 3.27 -18.31
CA LEU A 45 1.31 2.49 -18.07
C LEU A 45 2.02 2.06 -19.36
N ALA A 46 1.34 2.10 -20.51
CA ALA A 46 1.96 1.89 -21.81
C ALA A 46 2.89 3.05 -22.20
N GLU A 47 2.66 4.24 -21.63
CA GLU A 47 3.47 5.46 -21.85
C GLU A 47 3.82 6.12 -20.49
N PRO A 48 4.68 5.51 -19.67
CA PRO A 48 5.01 6.01 -18.33
C PRO A 48 5.51 7.45 -18.31
N GLU A 49 6.15 7.89 -19.41
CA GLU A 49 6.59 9.26 -19.59
C GLU A 49 5.46 10.28 -19.46
N ARG A 50 4.25 9.93 -19.90
CA ARG A 50 3.06 10.81 -19.79
C ARG A 50 2.58 10.90 -18.36
N LEU A 51 2.70 9.81 -17.59
CA LEU A 51 2.34 9.76 -16.18
C LEU A 51 3.32 10.56 -15.31
N PHE A 52 4.63 10.37 -15.53
CA PHE A 52 5.67 10.99 -14.69
C PHE A 52 6.20 12.33 -15.23
N GLY A 53 5.81 12.74 -16.44
CA GLY A 53 6.28 13.95 -17.11
C GLY A 53 7.77 13.93 -17.50
N ARG A 54 8.43 12.77 -17.40
CA ARG A 54 9.86 12.59 -17.69
C ARG A 54 10.19 11.17 -18.15
N ARG A 55 11.30 11.02 -18.88
CA ARG A 55 11.92 9.71 -19.16
C ARG A 55 12.92 9.36 -18.05
N ALA A 56 12.66 8.27 -17.35
CA ALA A 56 13.49 7.74 -16.28
C ALA A 56 13.21 6.24 -16.10
N PRO A 57 14.14 5.47 -15.48
CA PRO A 57 13.87 4.09 -15.10
C PRO A 57 12.59 3.99 -14.27
N LEU A 58 11.73 3.02 -14.57
CA LEU A 58 10.47 2.78 -13.86
C LEU A 58 10.61 1.56 -12.95
N LEU A 59 10.35 1.76 -11.66
CA LEU A 59 10.17 0.71 -10.66
C LEU A 59 8.69 0.53 -10.36
N VAL A 60 8.21 -0.72 -10.42
CA VAL A 60 6.83 -1.09 -10.09
C VAL A 60 6.85 -2.09 -8.94
N GLU A 61 6.17 -1.79 -7.84
CA GLU A 61 6.06 -2.67 -6.67
C GLU A 61 4.64 -3.24 -6.59
N ILE A 62 4.46 -4.51 -6.94
CA ILE A 62 3.15 -5.17 -6.85
C ILE A 62 2.87 -5.54 -5.39
N GLY A 63 1.80 -4.99 -4.83
CA GLY A 63 1.41 -5.25 -3.45
C GLY A 63 2.27 -4.48 -2.45
N CYS A 64 2.47 -3.17 -2.70
CA CYS A 64 3.30 -2.28 -1.89
C CYS A 64 2.87 -2.09 -0.42
N GLY A 65 1.76 -2.71 0.00
CA GLY A 65 1.28 -2.65 1.38
C GLY A 65 0.93 -1.22 1.79
N ASN A 66 1.65 -0.68 2.77
CA ASN A 66 1.50 0.72 3.19
C ASN A 66 2.42 1.70 2.44
N GLY A 67 3.20 1.22 1.47
CA GLY A 67 4.10 2.03 0.64
C GLY A 67 5.41 2.45 1.31
N ALA A 68 5.73 1.99 2.53
CA ALA A 68 6.92 2.44 3.25
C ALA A 68 8.23 2.06 2.53
N CYS A 69 8.29 0.86 1.95
CA CYS A 69 9.42 0.39 1.15
C CYS A 69 9.57 1.23 -0.13
N LEU A 70 8.48 1.33 -0.91
CA LEU A 70 8.42 2.11 -2.13
C LEU A 70 8.83 3.57 -1.94
N ALA A 71 8.33 4.22 -0.88
CA ALA A 71 8.65 5.61 -0.55
C ALA A 71 10.13 5.78 -0.21
N ALA A 72 10.72 4.84 0.55
CA ALA A 72 12.14 4.87 0.86
C ALA A 72 13.02 4.70 -0.39
N LEU A 73 12.63 3.79 -1.30
CA LEU A 73 13.31 3.59 -2.58
C LEU A 73 13.21 4.84 -3.47
N ALA A 74 12.02 5.44 -3.58
CA ALA A 74 11.83 6.67 -4.34
C ALA A 74 12.68 7.83 -3.82
N ALA A 75 12.79 7.96 -2.49
CA ALA A 75 13.63 8.99 -1.86
C ALA A 75 15.14 8.72 -2.07
N ALA A 76 15.57 7.45 -2.02
CA ALA A 76 16.96 7.06 -2.26
C ALA A 76 17.37 7.18 -3.74
N HIS A 77 16.41 7.05 -4.66
CA HIS A 77 16.63 7.09 -6.11
C HIS A 77 15.75 8.15 -6.79
N PRO A 78 15.99 9.46 -6.58
CA PRO A 78 15.14 10.53 -7.15
C PRO A 78 15.16 10.59 -8.69
N ALA A 79 16.15 9.95 -9.31
CA ALA A 79 16.25 9.79 -10.75
C ALA A 79 15.33 8.69 -11.32
N TRP A 80 14.66 7.89 -10.47
CA TRP A 80 13.74 6.83 -10.87
C TRP A 80 12.29 7.27 -10.73
N ASN A 81 11.43 6.73 -11.59
CA ASN A 81 9.98 6.77 -11.44
C ASN A 81 9.56 5.55 -10.61
N CYS A 82 8.63 5.72 -9.67
CA CYS A 82 8.17 4.66 -8.78
C CYS A 82 6.63 4.58 -8.80
N LEU A 83 6.10 3.37 -8.94
CA LEU A 83 4.68 3.06 -8.92
C LEU A 83 4.42 1.86 -8.00
N GLY A 84 3.33 1.88 -7.22
CA GLY A 84 2.95 0.84 -6.27
C GLY A 84 1.51 0.41 -6.42
#